data_AF-A0A2E7S2N9-F1
#
_entry.id   AF-A0A2E7S2N9-F1
#
_cell.length_a   1.000
_cell.length_b   1.000
_cell.length_c   1.000
_cell.angle_alpha   90.00
_cell.angle_beta   90.00
_cell.angle_gamma   90.00
#
_symmetry.space_group_name_H-M   'P 1'
#
loop_
_entity.id
_entity.type
_entity.pdbx_description
1 polymer ?
#
loop_
_entity_poly.entity_id
_entity_poly.type
_entity_poly.pdbx_seq_one_letter_code
_entity_poly.pdbx_strand_id
1 'polypeptide(L)'
;MRIAIGGILHETSTFVNTTTTMSDFQHAQGIARGAEMIERFRGTNVCSGGFIDRLEEEDEVEIVPLLRASAFPGGLIDAVDYAEIKNDLLNRLAEAEQAEGPVDGVLLDLHGAMVVDGIDDADGDMTAAVREVIGPERPIVVTYDLHGNHTTLRVKSATAVVGFDTFPHVDMADRGREAAEIVLATIRGEMAPVGAIRNLPMFWATSKQVTAHPPMDDVMRRVHEIEQRPGVVCVTIATGFAWSDVADVGSSVIVVADGDEELAQATADEFGEWVWENRQTWFSAPVSVREGLDAGHALGKFPIMLADHCDNTGGGSPGDSTEVLQTFLELGLEDALILYLVDPEVAVQAHEAGPGETITVSLGGKSDPVQGTPVDCTAEVVAVTTGEFAYDGPMLAGLTGTMGLSAWLKIEGVNVVVVTAREQPYDMAFSRTLGIDCAAMRYICVKSSAHFRAAFEPIAGSIHNIDASGIHTHRFADLVFQKRRPEMFPVEIPADES
;
A
#
# COMPACT_ATOMS: atom_id res chain seq x y z
N MET A 1 9.74 -16.08 -27.65
CA MET A 1 9.06 -16.37 -26.37
C MET A 1 7.98 -15.32 -26.18
N ARG A 2 6.78 -15.66 -25.72
CA ARG A 2 5.67 -14.73 -25.52
C ARG A 2 5.31 -14.68 -24.04
N ILE A 3 5.43 -13.53 -23.40
CA ILE A 3 5.16 -13.40 -21.95
C ILE A 3 4.02 -12.40 -21.76
N ALA A 4 2.93 -12.87 -21.14
CA ALA A 4 1.81 -12.00 -20.80
C ALA A 4 2.08 -11.22 -19.50
N ILE A 5 1.69 -9.96 -19.48
CA ILE A 5 1.78 -9.11 -18.28
C ILE A 5 0.43 -8.45 -18.00
N GLY A 6 0.04 -8.36 -16.73
CA GLY A 6 -1.19 -7.71 -16.31
C GLY A 6 -1.41 -7.76 -14.81
N GLY A 7 -2.52 -7.21 -14.32
CA GLY A 7 -2.83 -7.21 -12.90
C GLY A 7 -4.00 -6.32 -12.51
N ILE A 8 -4.56 -6.60 -11.33
CA ILE A 8 -5.54 -5.74 -10.66
C ILE A 8 -4.99 -5.49 -9.26
N LEU A 9 -4.78 -4.21 -8.92
CA LEU A 9 -4.22 -3.79 -7.64
C LEU A 9 -5.25 -3.00 -6.84
N HIS A 10 -5.51 -3.49 -5.64
CA HIS A 10 -6.28 -2.77 -4.64
C HIS A 10 -6.01 -3.37 -3.26
N GLU A 11 -5.91 -2.52 -2.24
CA GLU A 11 -5.88 -2.93 -0.84
C GLU A 11 -7.24 -2.63 -0.21
N THR A 12 -7.86 -3.67 0.35
CA THR A 12 -9.21 -3.56 0.89
C THR A 12 -9.22 -3.53 2.40
N SER A 13 -9.65 -2.40 2.93
CA SER A 13 -10.07 -2.23 4.31
C SER A 13 -11.54 -2.60 4.49
N THR A 14 -11.83 -3.81 4.98
CA THR A 14 -13.22 -4.26 5.20
C THR A 14 -13.92 -3.52 6.36
N PHE A 15 -13.18 -2.77 7.17
CA PHE A 15 -13.74 -1.90 8.22
C PHE A 15 -14.21 -0.54 7.70
N VAL A 16 -13.97 -0.24 6.42
CA VAL A 16 -14.42 0.99 5.77
C VAL A 16 -15.76 0.73 5.07
N ASN A 17 -16.74 1.60 5.33
CA ASN A 17 -18.12 1.43 4.85
C ASN A 17 -18.32 1.83 3.37
N THR A 18 -17.34 2.46 2.73
CA THR A 18 -17.43 2.86 1.32
C THR A 18 -17.12 1.70 0.38
N THR A 19 -17.95 1.47 -0.63
CA THR A 19 -17.68 0.49 -1.68
C THR A 19 -16.72 1.06 -2.72
N THR A 20 -15.71 0.29 -3.10
CA THR A 20 -14.83 0.57 -4.25
C THR A 20 -15.53 0.10 -5.52
N THR A 21 -15.62 0.99 -6.51
CA THR A 21 -16.37 0.79 -7.76
C THR A 21 -15.48 0.95 -8.98
N MET A 22 -16.02 0.67 -10.17
CA MET A 22 -15.36 0.93 -11.45
C MET A 22 -14.89 2.39 -11.59
N SER A 23 -15.61 3.35 -11.01
CA SER A 23 -15.21 4.77 -11.04
C SER A 23 -13.86 4.98 -10.34
N ASP A 24 -13.59 4.28 -9.25
CA ASP A 24 -12.33 4.40 -8.50
C ASP A 24 -11.15 3.86 -9.30
N PHE A 25 -11.36 2.76 -10.05
CA PHE A 25 -10.38 2.23 -11.00
C PHE A 25 -10.12 3.16 -12.21
N GLN A 26 -11.03 4.09 -12.52
CA GLN A 26 -10.88 5.03 -13.63
C GLN A 26 -10.10 6.31 -13.28
N HIS A 27 -10.10 6.73 -12.01
CA HIS A 27 -9.55 8.03 -11.59
C HIS A 27 -8.15 7.97 -10.95
N ALA A 28 -7.75 6.82 -10.39
CA ALA A 28 -6.43 6.64 -9.77
C ALA A 28 -5.30 6.52 -10.84
N GLN A 29 -4.40 5.54 -10.70
CA GLN A 29 -3.46 5.18 -11.79
C GLN A 29 -4.17 4.60 -13.03
N GLY A 30 -5.49 4.40 -12.92
CA GLY A 30 -6.38 4.09 -14.03
C GLY A 30 -6.33 2.63 -14.45
N ILE A 31 -7.12 2.34 -15.48
CA ILE A 31 -7.06 1.08 -16.22
C ILE A 31 -6.26 1.34 -17.50
N ALA A 32 -5.13 0.66 -17.66
CA ALA A 32 -4.35 0.66 -18.89
C ALA A 32 -4.50 -0.68 -19.62
N ARG A 33 -4.78 -0.65 -20.92
CA ARG A 33 -5.09 -1.84 -21.74
C ARG A 33 -4.13 -2.00 -22.91
N GLY A 34 -3.61 -3.22 -23.10
CA GLY A 34 -2.74 -3.52 -24.22
C GLY A 34 -1.54 -2.57 -24.30
N ALA A 35 -1.28 -1.99 -25.47
CA ALA A 35 -0.15 -1.08 -25.69
C ALA A 35 -0.11 0.12 -24.72
N GLU A 36 -1.27 0.60 -24.23
CA GLU A 36 -1.33 1.69 -23.24
C GLU A 36 -0.60 1.33 -21.94
N MET A 37 -0.62 0.05 -21.54
CA MET A 37 0.12 -0.43 -20.38
C MET A 37 1.63 -0.24 -20.56
N ILE A 38 2.13 -0.55 -21.76
CA ILE A 38 3.55 -0.38 -22.08
C ILE A 38 3.93 1.10 -22.12
N GLU A 39 3.11 1.92 -22.78
CA GLU A 39 3.33 3.37 -22.90
C GLU A 39 3.34 4.06 -21.53
N ARG A 40 2.49 3.64 -20.61
CA ARG A 40 2.33 4.25 -19.29
C ARG A 40 3.39 3.82 -18.28
N PHE A 41 3.74 2.52 -18.25
CA PHE A 41 4.53 1.97 -17.15
C PHE A 41 6.00 1.73 -17.46
N ARG A 42 6.44 1.80 -18.73
CA ARG A 42 7.87 1.70 -19.08
C ARG A 42 8.70 2.73 -18.30
N GLY A 43 9.80 2.29 -17.68
CA GLY A 43 10.70 3.15 -16.92
C GLY A 43 10.10 3.77 -15.66
N THR A 44 8.99 3.23 -15.14
CA THR A 44 8.35 3.68 -13.89
C THR A 44 8.67 2.76 -12.73
N ASN A 45 8.70 3.30 -11.51
CA ASN A 45 8.96 2.50 -10.31
C ASN A 45 7.70 1.80 -9.80
N VAL A 46 7.18 0.87 -10.59
CA VAL A 46 6.13 -0.10 -10.23
C VAL A 46 6.49 -1.46 -10.80
N CYS A 47 5.93 -2.55 -10.28
CA CYS A 47 6.26 -3.92 -10.72
C CYS A 47 6.02 -4.11 -12.22
N SER A 48 4.89 -3.63 -12.75
CA SER A 48 4.62 -3.63 -14.18
C SER A 48 5.70 -2.91 -15.00
N GLY A 49 6.29 -1.83 -14.50
CA GLY A 49 7.41 -1.14 -15.15
C GLY A 49 8.69 -1.98 -15.13
N GLY A 50 8.98 -2.61 -13.99
CA GLY A 50 10.08 -3.57 -13.86
C GLY A 50 9.95 -4.78 -14.80
N PHE A 51 8.72 -5.31 -14.98
CA PHE A 51 8.44 -6.36 -15.96
C PHE A 51 8.83 -5.90 -17.37
N ILE A 52 8.32 -4.74 -17.79
CA ILE A 52 8.56 -4.20 -19.13
C ILE A 52 10.05 -4.00 -19.36
N ASP A 53 10.73 -3.29 -18.46
CA ASP A 53 12.14 -2.94 -18.62
C ASP A 53 13.03 -4.19 -18.72
N ARG A 54 12.76 -5.23 -17.91
CA ARG A 54 13.54 -6.47 -17.96
C ARG A 54 13.24 -7.30 -19.21
N LEU A 55 11.98 -7.39 -19.63
CA LEU A 55 11.61 -8.16 -20.81
C LEU A 55 12.10 -7.51 -22.11
N GLU A 56 12.16 -6.17 -22.17
CA GLU A 56 12.69 -5.43 -23.33
C GLU A 56 14.21 -5.60 -23.54
N GLU A 57 14.93 -6.12 -22.55
CA GLU A 57 16.35 -6.49 -22.67
C GLU A 57 16.57 -7.81 -23.44
N GLU A 58 15.51 -8.56 -23.73
CA GLU A 58 15.56 -9.85 -24.41
C GLU A 58 15.09 -9.74 -25.87
N ASP A 59 16.01 -9.88 -26.83
CA ASP A 59 15.72 -9.75 -28.27
C ASP A 59 14.65 -10.72 -28.81
N GLU A 60 14.45 -11.86 -28.14
CA GLU A 60 13.54 -12.94 -28.56
C GLU A 60 12.26 -13.02 -27.72
N VAL A 61 11.96 -11.99 -26.90
CA VAL A 61 10.74 -11.90 -26.09
C VAL A 61 9.74 -10.93 -26.71
N GLU A 62 8.53 -11.41 -26.89
CA GLU A 62 7.35 -10.61 -27.18
C GLU A 62 6.56 -10.40 -25.89
N ILE A 63 6.37 -9.14 -25.51
CA ILE A 63 5.51 -8.77 -24.39
C ILE A 63 4.07 -8.76 -24.87
N VAL A 64 3.20 -9.52 -24.20
CA VAL A 64 1.75 -9.57 -24.44
C VAL A 64 1.05 -8.76 -23.35
N PRO A 65 0.86 -7.44 -23.52
CA PRO A 65 0.21 -6.63 -22.50
C PRO A 65 -1.29 -6.93 -22.45
N LEU A 66 -1.78 -7.29 -21.26
CA LEU A 66 -3.19 -7.56 -21.02
C LEU A 66 -3.89 -6.28 -20.54
N LEU A 67 -4.04 -6.17 -19.22
CA LEU A 67 -4.69 -5.09 -18.52
C LEU A 67 -3.97 -4.88 -17.21
N ARG A 68 -3.75 -3.61 -16.84
CA ARG A 68 -3.34 -3.21 -15.51
C ARG A 68 -4.37 -2.23 -14.98
N ALA A 69 -5.10 -2.63 -13.94
CA ALA A 69 -6.07 -1.78 -13.25
C ALA A 69 -5.62 -1.52 -11.81
N SER A 70 -5.78 -0.29 -11.34
CA SER A 70 -5.55 0.04 -9.94
C SER A 70 -6.54 1.08 -9.46
N ALA A 71 -7.08 0.83 -8.26
CA ALA A 71 -7.82 1.81 -7.48
C ALA A 71 -7.04 2.07 -6.19
N PHE A 72 -7.07 3.30 -5.70
CA PHE A 72 -6.50 3.60 -4.38
C PHE A 72 -7.16 2.72 -3.30
N PRO A 73 -6.42 2.37 -2.23
CA PRO A 73 -6.94 1.59 -1.12
C PRO A 73 -8.28 2.13 -0.60
N GLY A 74 -9.18 1.23 -0.20
CA GLY A 74 -10.57 1.58 0.11
C GLY A 74 -11.34 0.42 0.73
N GLY A 75 -12.67 0.49 0.72
CA GLY A 75 -13.50 -0.61 1.20
C GLY A 75 -13.69 -1.69 0.15
N LEU A 76 -14.62 -2.61 0.40
CA LEU A 76 -14.88 -3.76 -0.48
C LEU A 76 -15.10 -3.34 -1.93
N ILE A 77 -14.48 -4.06 -2.86
CA ILE A 77 -14.79 -3.89 -4.28
C ILE A 77 -16.18 -4.48 -4.56
N ASP A 78 -17.00 -3.77 -5.33
CA ASP A 78 -18.24 -4.31 -5.86
C ASP A 78 -17.98 -5.57 -6.72
N ALA A 79 -18.76 -6.62 -6.48
CA ALA A 79 -18.54 -7.91 -7.15
C ALA A 79 -18.75 -7.88 -8.67
N VAL A 80 -19.66 -7.02 -9.16
CA VAL A 80 -19.93 -6.87 -10.60
C VAL A 80 -18.78 -6.13 -11.25
N ASP A 81 -18.31 -5.04 -10.64
CA ASP A 81 -17.19 -4.26 -11.16
C ASP A 81 -15.90 -5.09 -11.17
N TYR A 82 -15.62 -5.85 -10.10
CA TYR A 82 -14.49 -6.79 -10.09
C TYR A 82 -14.61 -7.83 -11.21
N ALA A 83 -15.78 -8.45 -11.38
CA ALA A 83 -16.00 -9.44 -12.41
C ALA A 83 -15.80 -8.85 -13.82
N GLU A 84 -16.19 -7.60 -14.06
CA GLU A 84 -15.95 -6.91 -15.33
C GLU A 84 -14.44 -6.76 -15.60
N ILE A 85 -13.67 -6.23 -14.65
CA ILE A 85 -12.22 -6.01 -14.82
C ILE A 85 -11.48 -7.36 -14.95
N LYS A 86 -11.85 -8.35 -14.13
CA LYS A 86 -11.29 -9.71 -14.21
C LYS A 86 -11.54 -10.33 -15.58
N ASN A 87 -12.77 -10.26 -16.07
CA ASN A 87 -13.11 -10.81 -17.38
C ASN A 87 -12.40 -10.08 -18.53
N ASP A 88 -12.18 -8.76 -18.44
CA ASP A 88 -11.40 -8.01 -19.43
C ASP A 88 -9.96 -8.56 -19.51
N LEU A 89 -9.29 -8.76 -18.37
CA LEU A 89 -7.95 -9.36 -18.32
C LEU A 89 -7.93 -10.79 -18.89
N LEU A 90 -8.85 -11.66 -18.46
CA LEU A 90 -8.89 -13.06 -18.89
C LEU A 90 -9.26 -13.21 -20.37
N ASN A 91 -10.17 -12.37 -20.89
CA ASN A 91 -10.53 -12.39 -22.31
C ASN A 91 -9.35 -11.99 -23.19
N ARG A 92 -8.57 -10.97 -22.79
CA ARG A 92 -7.34 -10.58 -23.51
C ARG A 92 -6.32 -11.71 -23.55
N LEU A 93 -6.14 -12.40 -22.43
CA LEU A 93 -5.25 -13.55 -22.36
C LEU A 93 -5.74 -14.69 -23.28
N ALA A 94 -7.03 -15.02 -23.23
CA ALA A 94 -7.63 -16.04 -24.09
C ALA A 94 -7.57 -15.68 -25.59
N GLU A 95 -7.74 -14.40 -25.93
CA GLU A 95 -7.57 -13.90 -27.31
C GLU A 95 -6.12 -14.05 -27.77
N ALA A 96 -5.14 -13.68 -26.92
CA ALA A 96 -3.72 -13.83 -27.22
C ALA A 96 -3.32 -15.30 -27.44
N GLU A 97 -3.85 -16.22 -26.62
CA GLU A 97 -3.68 -17.69 -26.77
C GLU A 97 -4.17 -18.20 -28.13
N GLN A 98 -5.27 -17.64 -28.64
CA GLN A 98 -5.93 -18.10 -29.86
C GLN A 98 -5.38 -17.46 -31.14
N ALA A 99 -5.14 -16.15 -31.12
CA ALA A 99 -4.83 -15.38 -32.32
C ALA A 99 -3.35 -15.46 -32.71
N GLU A 100 -2.47 -15.45 -31.72
CA GLU A 100 -1.02 -15.29 -31.90
C GLU A 100 -0.21 -16.49 -31.38
N GLY A 101 -0.91 -17.47 -30.78
CA GLY A 101 -0.36 -18.72 -30.23
C GLY A 101 -0.38 -18.74 -28.71
N PRO A 102 0.05 -19.85 -28.07
CA PRO A 102 0.17 -19.88 -26.62
C PRO A 102 1.22 -18.87 -26.13
N VAL A 103 0.96 -18.22 -25.00
CA VAL A 103 1.99 -17.56 -24.20
C VAL A 103 2.84 -18.63 -23.51
N ASP A 104 4.11 -18.33 -23.30
CA ASP A 104 5.06 -19.21 -22.63
C ASP A 104 5.03 -19.02 -21.10
N GLY A 105 4.58 -17.86 -20.61
CA GLY A 105 4.41 -17.58 -19.18
C GLY A 105 3.65 -16.28 -18.92
N VAL A 106 3.33 -16.03 -17.65
CA VAL A 106 2.58 -14.85 -17.20
C VAL A 106 3.26 -14.17 -16.01
N LEU A 107 3.35 -12.85 -16.04
CA LEU A 107 3.69 -12.01 -14.89
C LEU A 107 2.43 -11.26 -14.42
N LEU A 108 2.13 -11.38 -13.13
CA LEU A 108 1.00 -10.68 -12.52
C LEU A 108 1.46 -9.64 -11.49
N ASP A 109 0.99 -8.41 -11.65
CA ASP A 109 1.18 -7.30 -10.72
C ASP A 109 -0.06 -7.18 -9.83
N LEU A 110 -0.03 -7.81 -8.65
CA LEU A 110 -1.16 -7.89 -7.72
C LEU A 110 -0.77 -7.26 -6.38
N HIS A 111 -1.78 -6.86 -5.59
CA HIS A 111 -1.50 -6.24 -4.29
C HIS A 111 -1.27 -7.29 -3.20
N GLY A 112 -2.14 -8.30 -3.13
CA GLY A 112 -2.13 -9.32 -2.08
C GLY A 112 -3.08 -9.02 -0.91
N ALA A 113 -3.78 -7.90 -0.90
CA ALA A 113 -4.78 -7.55 0.12
C ALA A 113 -6.13 -7.19 -0.50
N MET A 114 -6.41 -7.67 -1.72
CA MET A 114 -7.64 -7.37 -2.43
C MET A 114 -8.78 -8.26 -1.94
N VAL A 115 -9.86 -7.63 -1.48
CA VAL A 115 -11.10 -8.29 -1.05
C VAL A 115 -12.27 -7.70 -1.83
N VAL A 116 -13.08 -8.59 -2.38
CA VAL A 116 -14.29 -8.26 -3.14
C VAL A 116 -15.49 -8.70 -2.32
N ASP A 117 -16.64 -8.06 -2.49
CA ASP A 117 -17.88 -8.54 -1.89
C ASP A 117 -18.12 -10.03 -2.28
N GLY A 118 -18.11 -10.90 -1.27
CA GLY A 118 -18.24 -12.35 -1.43
C GLY A 118 -16.95 -13.12 -1.79
N ILE A 119 -15.79 -12.46 -1.92
CA ILE A 119 -14.50 -13.12 -2.24
C ILE A 119 -13.39 -12.57 -1.32
N ASP A 120 -13.01 -13.37 -0.32
CA ASP A 120 -11.99 -13.02 0.69
C ASP A 120 -10.56 -12.96 0.13
N ASP A 121 -10.28 -13.73 -0.94
CA ASP A 121 -8.97 -13.79 -1.59
C ASP A 121 -9.11 -13.52 -3.09
N ALA A 122 -9.29 -12.25 -3.46
CA ALA A 122 -9.47 -11.89 -4.86
C ALA A 122 -8.16 -11.97 -5.67
N ASP A 123 -7.00 -11.73 -5.03
CA ASP A 123 -5.69 -11.95 -5.67
C ASP A 123 -5.46 -13.43 -6.02
N GLY A 124 -5.84 -14.36 -5.13
CA GLY A 124 -5.78 -15.80 -5.36
C GLY A 124 -6.79 -16.27 -6.40
N ASP A 125 -8.01 -15.73 -6.38
CA ASP A 125 -9.03 -15.95 -7.41
C ASP A 125 -8.56 -15.52 -8.80
N MET A 126 -7.89 -14.36 -8.92
CA MET A 126 -7.27 -13.92 -10.18
C MET A 126 -6.18 -14.89 -10.64
N THR A 127 -5.25 -15.23 -9.76
CA THR A 127 -4.10 -16.10 -10.09
C THR A 127 -4.58 -17.50 -10.52
N ALA A 128 -5.56 -18.05 -9.81
CA ALA A 128 -6.17 -19.34 -10.15
C ALA A 128 -6.90 -19.29 -11.51
N ALA A 129 -7.62 -18.22 -11.80
CA ALA A 129 -8.30 -18.06 -13.08
C ALA A 129 -7.31 -17.94 -14.26
N VAL A 130 -6.18 -17.24 -14.09
CA VAL A 130 -5.10 -17.21 -15.09
C VAL A 130 -4.51 -18.61 -15.30
N ARG A 131 -4.29 -19.36 -14.21
CA ARG A 131 -3.83 -20.75 -14.25
C ARG A 131 -4.78 -21.67 -15.03
N GLU A 132 -6.10 -21.47 -14.90
CA GLU A 132 -7.10 -22.21 -15.69
C GLU A 132 -7.00 -21.92 -17.19
N VAL A 133 -6.72 -20.67 -17.57
CA VAL A 133 -6.58 -20.28 -18.99
C VAL A 133 -5.30 -20.84 -19.60
N ILE A 134 -4.16 -20.71 -18.93
CA ILE A 134 -2.87 -21.15 -19.49
C ILE A 134 -2.53 -22.62 -19.17
N GLY A 135 -3.28 -23.28 -18.31
CA GLY A 135 -3.00 -24.67 -17.92
C GLY A 135 -1.82 -24.84 -16.95
N PRO A 136 -1.50 -26.08 -16.56
CA PRO A 136 -0.69 -26.36 -15.38
C PRO A 136 0.82 -26.17 -15.55
N GLU A 137 1.34 -26.29 -16.77
CA GLU A 137 2.81 -26.39 -16.99
C GLU A 137 3.51 -25.03 -17.15
N ARG A 138 2.80 -24.00 -17.64
CA ARG A 138 3.40 -22.71 -18.00
C ARG A 138 3.58 -21.82 -16.76
N PRO A 139 4.73 -21.16 -16.56
CA PRO A 139 4.96 -20.43 -15.32
C PRO A 139 4.06 -19.20 -15.15
N ILE A 140 3.62 -18.98 -13.91
CA ILE A 140 3.00 -17.73 -13.45
C ILE A 140 3.86 -17.18 -12.32
N VAL A 141 4.43 -15.99 -12.49
CA VAL A 141 5.15 -15.32 -11.41
C VAL A 141 4.36 -14.10 -11.00
N VAL A 142 4.15 -13.92 -9.70
CA VAL A 142 3.30 -12.85 -9.16
C VAL A 142 4.12 -11.98 -8.23
N THR A 143 4.06 -10.67 -8.42
CA THR A 143 4.57 -9.71 -7.43
C THR A 143 3.47 -9.33 -6.45
N TYR A 144 3.81 -9.19 -5.17
CA TYR A 144 2.88 -8.76 -4.13
C TYR A 144 3.49 -7.70 -3.20
N ASP A 145 2.60 -6.89 -2.65
CA ASP A 145 2.92 -5.95 -1.58
C ASP A 145 3.25 -6.69 -0.27
N LEU A 146 4.15 -6.11 0.53
CA LEU A 146 4.53 -6.58 1.86
C LEU A 146 3.33 -6.67 2.82
N HIS A 147 2.25 -5.93 2.58
CA HIS A 147 1.02 -5.98 3.36
C HIS A 147 0.04 -7.09 2.93
N GLY A 148 0.43 -7.99 2.02
CA GLY A 148 -0.45 -9.07 1.56
C GLY A 148 -0.92 -10.03 2.65
N ASN A 149 -2.22 -10.37 2.63
CA ASN A 149 -2.81 -11.46 3.43
C ASN A 149 -2.79 -12.76 2.60
N HIS A 150 -1.67 -13.49 2.59
CA HIS A 150 -1.47 -14.59 1.66
C HIS A 150 -2.15 -15.90 2.07
N THR A 151 -2.70 -16.59 1.09
CA THR A 151 -3.35 -17.88 1.24
C THR A 151 -2.53 -19.00 0.60
N THR A 152 -2.82 -20.24 1.00
CA THR A 152 -2.27 -21.44 0.31
C THR A 152 -2.71 -21.50 -1.16
N LEU A 153 -3.87 -20.95 -1.52
CA LEU A 153 -4.37 -20.95 -2.90
C LEU A 153 -3.43 -20.16 -3.82
N ARG A 154 -2.94 -19.00 -3.37
CA ARG A 154 -2.02 -18.14 -4.14
C ARG A 154 -0.73 -18.87 -4.48
N VAL A 155 -0.07 -19.41 -3.44
CA VAL A 155 1.22 -20.09 -3.61
C VAL A 155 1.11 -21.36 -4.45
N LYS A 156 -0.03 -22.05 -4.43
CA LYS A 156 -0.27 -23.21 -5.32
C LYS A 156 -0.64 -22.84 -6.75
N SER A 157 -1.24 -21.67 -6.97
CA SER A 157 -1.64 -21.23 -8.31
C SER A 157 -0.47 -20.59 -9.07
N ALA A 158 0.42 -19.93 -8.34
CA ALA A 158 1.66 -19.34 -8.85
C ALA A 158 2.81 -20.36 -8.91
N THR A 159 3.73 -20.15 -9.85
CA THR A 159 5.02 -20.84 -9.92
C THR A 159 6.02 -20.20 -8.95
N ALA A 160 6.02 -18.87 -8.85
CA ALA A 160 6.80 -18.14 -7.86
C ALA A 160 6.04 -16.89 -7.39
N VAL A 161 6.32 -16.50 -6.16
CA VAL A 161 5.82 -15.26 -5.53
C VAL A 161 7.02 -14.42 -5.16
N VAL A 162 7.00 -13.14 -5.55
CA VAL A 162 8.04 -12.15 -5.23
C VAL A 162 7.39 -11.01 -4.46
N GLY A 163 7.75 -10.85 -3.18
CA GLY A 163 7.29 -9.76 -2.34
C GLY A 163 8.18 -8.53 -2.42
N PHE A 164 7.68 -7.41 -1.91
CA PHE A 164 8.48 -6.20 -1.72
C PHE A 164 9.41 -6.35 -0.52
N ASP A 165 10.67 -5.91 -0.68
CA ASP A 165 11.67 -5.89 0.38
C ASP A 165 11.68 -4.57 1.15
N THR A 166 11.05 -3.54 0.59
CA THR A 166 11.06 -2.20 1.21
C THR A 166 9.66 -1.75 1.60
N PHE A 167 9.59 -1.13 2.77
CA PHE A 167 8.49 -0.28 3.24
C PHE A 167 9.11 0.98 3.86
N PRO A 168 8.94 2.18 3.27
CA PRO A 168 8.20 2.51 2.03
C PRO A 168 8.59 1.69 0.80
N HIS A 169 7.63 1.36 -0.07
CA HIS A 169 7.84 0.53 -1.27
C HIS A 169 8.59 1.32 -2.35
N VAL A 170 9.91 1.35 -2.27
CA VAL A 170 10.79 2.04 -3.22
C VAL A 170 11.48 1.09 -4.20
N ASP A 171 11.27 -0.21 -4.04
CA ASP A 171 11.89 -1.30 -4.79
C ASP A 171 10.93 -2.00 -5.78
N MET A 172 9.71 -1.47 -5.99
CA MET A 172 8.68 -2.15 -6.80
C MET A 172 9.17 -2.54 -8.20
N ALA A 173 9.85 -1.64 -8.93
CA ALA A 173 10.41 -1.99 -10.24
C ALA A 173 11.50 -3.06 -10.12
N ASP A 174 12.36 -3.02 -9.09
CA ASP A 174 13.40 -4.03 -8.89
C ASP A 174 12.80 -5.40 -8.58
N ARG A 175 11.68 -5.46 -7.85
CA ARG A 175 10.93 -6.72 -7.63
C ARG A 175 10.23 -7.20 -8.90
N GLY A 176 9.73 -6.26 -9.71
CA GLY A 176 9.23 -6.55 -11.05
C GLY A 176 10.29 -7.21 -11.94
N ARG A 177 11.49 -6.62 -11.98
CA ARG A 177 12.62 -7.17 -12.75
C ARG A 177 13.00 -8.58 -12.28
N GLU A 178 13.06 -8.81 -10.97
CA GLU A 178 13.34 -10.14 -10.41
C GLU A 178 12.28 -11.18 -10.81
N ALA A 179 10.99 -10.83 -10.74
CA ALA A 179 9.92 -11.71 -11.19
C ALA A 179 10.03 -12.05 -12.69
N ALA A 180 10.41 -11.08 -13.52
CA ALA A 180 10.67 -11.30 -14.94
C ALA A 180 11.90 -12.21 -15.18
N GLU A 181 12.94 -12.10 -14.35
CA GLU A 181 14.09 -13.01 -14.41
C GLU A 181 13.70 -14.46 -14.06
N ILE A 182 12.89 -14.64 -13.01
CA ILE A 182 12.39 -15.96 -12.60
C ILE A 182 11.55 -16.60 -13.70
N VAL A 183 10.62 -15.85 -14.33
CA VAL A 183 9.77 -16.42 -15.39
C VAL A 183 10.60 -16.80 -16.63
N LEU A 184 11.57 -15.96 -17.02
CA LEU A 184 12.46 -16.24 -18.16
C LEU A 184 13.30 -17.49 -17.93
N ALA A 185 13.94 -17.60 -16.77
CA ALA A 185 14.78 -18.74 -16.41
C ALA A 185 13.95 -20.04 -16.31
N THR A 186 12.71 -19.94 -15.80
CA THR A 186 11.79 -21.08 -15.74
C THR A 186 11.41 -21.57 -17.14
N ILE A 187 11.05 -20.66 -18.06
CA ILE A 187 10.71 -21.03 -19.45
C ILE A 187 11.91 -21.66 -20.17
N ARG A 188 13.13 -21.20 -19.87
CA ARG A 188 14.38 -21.75 -20.42
C ARG A 188 14.79 -23.10 -19.83
N GLY A 189 14.11 -23.56 -18.77
CA GLY A 189 14.48 -24.77 -18.03
C GLY A 189 15.75 -24.62 -17.22
N GLU A 190 16.12 -23.39 -16.86
CA GLU A 190 17.29 -23.06 -16.04
C GLU A 190 16.97 -23.18 -14.54
N MET A 191 15.69 -23.12 -14.17
CA MET A 191 15.16 -23.34 -12.82
C MET A 191 13.76 -23.97 -12.88
N ALA A 192 13.33 -24.59 -11.78
CA ALA A 192 11.99 -25.16 -11.59
C ALA A 192 11.39 -24.68 -10.26
N PRO A 193 10.91 -23.43 -10.17
CA PRO A 193 10.49 -22.83 -8.91
C PRO A 193 9.31 -23.57 -8.26
N VAL A 194 9.40 -23.78 -6.95
CA VAL A 194 8.34 -24.33 -6.10
C VAL A 194 8.19 -23.48 -4.84
N GLY A 195 6.96 -23.04 -4.55
CA GLY A 195 6.66 -22.18 -3.41
C GLY A 195 6.10 -22.93 -2.21
N ALA A 196 6.49 -22.52 -1.01
CA ALA A 196 5.89 -22.93 0.25
C ALA A 196 5.51 -21.71 1.09
N ILE A 197 4.51 -21.85 1.97
CA ILE A 197 4.01 -20.77 2.83
C ILE A 197 3.89 -21.21 4.28
N ARG A 198 4.26 -20.29 5.18
CA ARG A 198 4.01 -20.36 6.60
C ARG A 198 3.23 -19.13 7.04
N ASN A 199 1.93 -19.28 7.27
CA ASN A 199 1.12 -18.21 7.87
C ASN A 199 1.40 -18.11 9.38
N LEU A 200 1.41 -16.88 9.89
CA LEU A 200 1.62 -16.56 11.29
C LEU A 200 0.40 -15.83 11.85
N PRO A 201 -0.12 -16.22 13.03
CA PRO A 201 -1.24 -15.55 13.67
C PRO A 201 -0.77 -14.27 14.40
N MET A 202 -0.25 -13.29 13.67
CA MET A 202 0.14 -12.00 14.25
C MET A 202 -0.11 -10.80 13.35
N PHE A 203 -0.28 -9.64 14.00
CA PHE A 203 -0.24 -8.32 13.40
C PHE A 203 1.03 -7.58 13.81
N TRP A 204 1.55 -6.78 12.89
CA TRP A 204 2.68 -5.89 13.12
C TRP A 204 2.19 -4.48 13.39
N ALA A 205 2.77 -3.79 14.35
CA ALA A 205 2.56 -2.34 14.45
C ALA A 205 3.24 -1.67 13.25
N THR A 206 2.57 -0.75 12.57
CA THR A 206 3.12 -0.08 11.36
C THR A 206 4.42 0.67 11.66
N SER A 207 4.56 1.22 12.87
CA SER A 207 5.79 1.85 13.38
C SER A 207 7.00 0.91 13.41
N LYS A 208 6.79 -0.41 13.38
CA LYS A 208 7.81 -1.47 13.42
C LYS A 208 8.09 -2.09 12.06
N GLN A 209 7.42 -1.65 10.99
CA GLN A 209 7.54 -2.24 9.67
C GLN A 209 8.49 -1.46 8.74
N VAL A 210 9.07 -0.34 9.19
CA VAL A 210 9.95 0.47 8.33
C VAL A 210 11.27 -0.26 8.09
N THR A 211 11.40 -0.87 6.92
CA THR A 211 12.49 -1.78 6.51
C THR A 211 13.90 -1.19 6.59
N ALA A 212 14.04 0.13 6.48
CA ALA A 212 15.33 0.81 6.59
C ALA A 212 15.80 1.01 8.05
N HIS A 213 14.94 0.73 9.04
CA HIS A 213 15.17 1.01 10.45
C HIS A 213 14.99 -0.23 11.33
N PRO A 214 15.67 -0.28 12.48
CA PRO A 214 15.34 -1.25 13.51
C PRO A 214 13.89 -1.13 13.99
N PRO A 215 13.18 -2.26 14.17
CA PRO A 215 13.74 -3.61 14.16
C PRO A 215 13.55 -4.37 12.82
N MET A 216 12.92 -3.76 11.81
CA MET A 216 12.59 -4.44 10.54
C MET A 216 13.82 -4.66 9.65
N ASP A 217 14.85 -3.81 9.78
CA ASP A 217 16.12 -4.01 9.08
C ASP A 217 16.78 -5.38 9.40
N ASP A 218 16.65 -5.87 10.64
CA ASP A 218 17.12 -7.21 11.03
C ASP A 218 16.36 -8.32 10.32
N VAL A 219 15.05 -8.13 10.10
CA VAL A 219 14.19 -9.07 9.38
C VAL A 219 14.63 -9.14 7.92
N MET A 220 14.82 -7.99 7.27
CA MET A 220 15.25 -7.94 5.87
C MET A 220 16.67 -8.47 5.67
N ARG A 221 17.59 -8.20 6.59
CA ARG A 221 18.92 -8.82 6.58
C ARG A 221 18.82 -10.35 6.61
N ARG A 222 17.90 -10.92 7.40
CA ARG A 222 17.69 -12.38 7.47
C ARG A 222 17.07 -12.92 6.20
N VAL A 223 16.11 -12.22 5.60
CA VAL A 223 15.56 -12.56 4.27
C VAL A 223 16.72 -12.72 3.28
N HIS A 224 17.57 -11.70 3.14
CA HIS A 224 18.71 -11.73 2.21
C HIS A 224 19.78 -12.78 2.58
N GLU A 225 19.96 -13.11 3.85
CA GLU A 225 20.83 -14.21 4.28
C GLU A 225 20.26 -15.60 3.91
N ILE A 226 18.93 -15.77 3.96
CA ILE A 226 18.26 -17.00 3.56
C ILE A 226 18.33 -17.19 2.05
N GLU A 227 18.17 -16.11 1.27
CA GLU A 227 18.27 -16.15 -0.20
C GLU A 227 19.65 -16.53 -0.72
N GLN A 228 20.70 -16.37 0.10
CA GLN A 228 22.04 -16.84 -0.23
C GLN A 228 22.23 -18.35 -0.05
N ARG A 229 21.24 -19.07 0.52
CA ARG A 229 21.32 -20.52 0.73
C ARG A 229 21.17 -21.24 -0.61
N PRO A 230 21.97 -22.28 -0.89
CA PRO A 230 21.83 -23.06 -2.12
C PRO A 230 20.41 -23.61 -2.28
N GLY A 231 19.82 -23.41 -3.46
CA GLY A 231 18.49 -23.90 -3.82
C GLY A 231 17.34 -22.98 -3.42
N VAL A 232 17.56 -21.91 -2.65
CA VAL A 232 16.55 -20.87 -2.42
C VAL A 232 16.59 -19.87 -3.58
N VAL A 233 15.42 -19.56 -4.15
CA VAL A 233 15.25 -18.62 -5.26
C VAL A 233 14.96 -17.23 -4.71
N CYS A 234 13.93 -17.09 -3.88
CA CYS A 234 13.58 -15.84 -3.21
C CYS A 234 12.77 -16.12 -1.93
N VAL A 235 12.74 -15.14 -1.03
CA VAL A 235 12.00 -15.20 0.24
C VAL A 235 11.14 -13.95 0.37
N THR A 236 9.86 -14.14 0.70
CA THR A 236 8.93 -13.04 0.96
C THR A 236 8.46 -13.08 2.41
N ILE A 237 8.64 -11.98 3.13
CA ILE A 237 7.98 -11.72 4.40
C ILE A 237 6.84 -10.73 4.18
N ALA A 238 5.61 -11.21 4.32
CA ALA A 238 4.44 -10.34 4.34
C ALA A 238 4.07 -10.05 5.80
N THR A 239 3.99 -8.78 6.17
CA THR A 239 3.53 -8.37 7.52
C THR A 239 2.02 -8.52 7.67
N GLY A 240 1.30 -8.60 6.54
CA GLY A 240 -0.15 -8.71 6.48
C GLY A 240 -0.85 -7.36 6.67
N PHE A 241 -2.12 -7.31 6.27
CA PHE A 241 -2.96 -6.13 6.35
C PHE A 241 -4.07 -6.37 7.38
N ALA A 242 -3.90 -5.78 8.57
CA ALA A 242 -4.74 -6.06 9.74
C ALA A 242 -6.18 -5.57 9.59
N TRP A 243 -6.43 -4.57 8.73
CA TRP A 243 -7.76 -3.96 8.59
C TRP A 243 -8.66 -4.67 7.57
N SER A 244 -8.48 -5.98 7.44
CA SER A 244 -9.30 -6.85 6.60
C SER A 244 -9.83 -8.04 7.40
N ASP A 245 -11.16 -8.19 7.45
CA ASP A 245 -11.86 -9.29 8.10
C ASP A 245 -11.99 -10.49 7.16
N VAL A 246 -10.87 -11.18 6.99
CA VAL A 246 -10.73 -12.42 6.21
C VAL A 246 -10.11 -13.53 7.05
N ALA A 247 -10.35 -14.78 6.68
CA ALA A 247 -9.90 -15.94 7.46
C ALA A 247 -8.37 -15.99 7.62
N ASP A 248 -7.63 -15.66 6.55
CA ASP A 248 -6.18 -15.75 6.48
C ASP A 248 -5.46 -14.44 6.88
N VAL A 249 -6.17 -13.48 7.48
CA VAL A 249 -5.57 -12.21 7.91
C VAL A 249 -4.39 -12.45 8.85
N GLY A 250 -3.31 -11.70 8.65
CA GLY A 250 -2.07 -11.78 9.42
C GLY A 250 -0.84 -11.99 8.55
N SER A 251 0.31 -12.14 9.19
CA SER A 251 1.60 -12.26 8.50
C SER A 251 1.82 -13.63 7.85
N SER A 252 2.75 -13.68 6.90
CA SER A 252 3.21 -14.94 6.32
C SER A 252 4.65 -14.86 5.83
N VAL A 253 5.35 -15.99 5.89
CA VAL A 253 6.60 -16.21 5.15
C VAL A 253 6.30 -17.09 3.94
N ILE A 254 6.78 -16.68 2.77
CA ILE A 254 6.76 -17.48 1.55
C ILE A 254 8.21 -17.72 1.12
N VAL A 255 8.55 -18.95 0.79
CA VAL A 255 9.87 -19.31 0.26
C VAL A 255 9.67 -19.99 -1.07
N VAL A 256 10.41 -19.53 -2.08
CA VAL A 256 10.51 -20.20 -3.38
C VAL A 256 11.86 -20.92 -3.44
N ALA A 257 11.85 -22.21 -3.76
CA ALA A 257 13.05 -23.01 -3.97
C ALA A 257 13.12 -23.54 -5.40
N ASP A 258 14.30 -23.95 -5.83
CA ASP A 258 14.53 -24.55 -7.15
C ASP A 258 14.32 -26.08 -7.08
N GLY A 259 13.11 -26.52 -7.44
CA GLY A 259 12.74 -27.93 -7.57
C GLY A 259 12.67 -28.73 -6.26
N ASP A 260 12.84 -28.09 -5.11
CA ASP A 260 12.90 -28.72 -3.78
C ASP A 260 11.79 -28.21 -2.85
N GLU A 261 10.65 -28.91 -2.85
CA GLU A 261 9.49 -28.59 -2.00
C GLU A 261 9.81 -28.73 -0.49
N GLU A 262 10.68 -29.67 -0.12
CA GLU A 262 11.05 -29.90 1.27
C GLU A 262 11.92 -28.75 1.78
N LEU A 263 12.88 -28.29 0.98
CA LEU A 263 13.69 -27.11 1.28
C LEU A 263 12.83 -25.86 1.42
N ALA A 264 11.89 -25.63 0.49
CA ALA A 264 10.99 -24.48 0.55
C ALA A 264 10.19 -24.47 1.87
N GLN A 265 9.53 -25.59 2.19
CA GLN A 265 8.68 -25.68 3.39
C GLN A 265 9.51 -25.60 4.68
N ALA A 266 10.64 -26.32 4.77
CA ALA A 266 11.48 -26.29 5.95
C ALA A 266 12.05 -24.89 6.21
N THR A 267 12.43 -24.16 5.16
CA THR A 267 12.94 -22.79 5.29
C THR A 267 11.83 -21.81 5.68
N ALA A 268 10.62 -21.95 5.12
CA ALA A 268 9.47 -21.14 5.49
C ALA A 268 9.07 -21.35 6.95
N ASP A 269 9.08 -22.60 7.43
CA ASP A 269 8.81 -22.93 8.83
C ASP A 269 9.92 -22.42 9.76
N GLU A 270 11.20 -22.57 9.40
CA GLU A 270 12.33 -22.06 10.20
C GLU A 270 12.23 -20.54 10.39
N PHE A 271 12.07 -19.80 9.30
CA PHE A 271 12.03 -18.34 9.37
C PHE A 271 10.73 -17.85 10.01
N GLY A 272 9.60 -18.48 9.70
CA GLY A 272 8.31 -18.18 10.32
C GLY A 272 8.32 -18.41 11.84
N GLU A 273 8.92 -19.49 12.32
CA GLU A 273 9.08 -19.75 13.75
C GLU A 273 9.96 -18.67 14.41
N TRP A 274 11.06 -18.27 13.76
CA TRP A 274 11.90 -17.19 14.27
C TRP A 274 11.13 -15.87 14.39
N VAL A 275 10.34 -15.49 13.37
CA VAL A 275 9.48 -14.30 13.41
C VAL A 275 8.50 -14.41 14.57
N TRP A 276 7.85 -15.56 14.72
CA TRP A 276 6.87 -15.81 15.79
C TRP A 276 7.47 -15.75 17.19
N GLU A 277 8.63 -16.36 17.42
CA GLU A 277 9.34 -16.33 18.71
C GLU A 277 9.71 -14.89 19.13
N ASN A 278 9.95 -14.02 18.15
CA ASN A 278 10.32 -12.62 18.36
C ASN A 278 9.14 -11.64 18.29
N ARG A 279 7.88 -12.13 18.25
CA ARG A 279 6.66 -11.32 18.02
C ARG A 279 6.49 -10.06 18.87
N GLN A 280 6.99 -10.08 20.11
CA GLN A 280 6.95 -8.92 21.01
C GLN A 280 7.73 -7.71 20.47
N THR A 281 8.74 -7.94 19.63
CA THR A 281 9.56 -6.89 19.01
C THR A 281 8.81 -6.15 17.91
N TRP A 282 7.87 -6.82 17.25
CA TRP A 282 7.13 -6.36 16.07
C TRP A 282 5.89 -5.53 16.41
N PHE A 283 5.63 -5.38 17.70
CA PHE A 283 4.52 -4.58 18.22
C PHE A 283 5.03 -3.44 19.09
N SER A 284 4.27 -2.34 19.07
CA SER A 284 4.39 -1.26 20.05
C SER A 284 2.99 -0.81 20.41
N ALA A 285 2.80 -0.46 21.67
CA ALA A 285 1.57 0.17 22.11
C ALA A 285 1.29 1.46 21.29
N PRO A 286 0.01 1.76 21.03
CA PRO A 286 -0.44 3.03 20.48
C PRO A 286 0.14 4.25 21.22
N VAL A 287 0.40 5.33 20.47
CA VAL A 287 0.90 6.60 21.01
C VAL A 287 -0.12 7.68 20.70
N SER A 288 -0.57 8.44 21.69
CA SER A 288 -1.51 9.55 21.45
C SER A 288 -0.86 10.74 20.74
N VAL A 289 -1.68 11.63 20.16
CA VAL A 289 -1.20 12.87 19.52
C VAL A 289 -0.33 13.70 20.48
N ARG A 290 -0.75 13.83 21.75
CA ARG A 290 -0.04 14.62 22.76
C ARG A 290 1.28 13.98 23.17
N GLU A 291 1.32 12.66 23.36
CA GLU A 291 2.57 11.94 23.66
C GLU A 291 3.59 12.05 22.51
N GLY A 292 3.13 11.98 21.25
CA GLY A 292 3.97 12.20 20.08
C GLY A 292 4.58 13.61 20.05
N LEU A 293 3.78 14.64 20.34
CA LEU A 293 4.25 16.02 20.45
C LEU A 293 5.25 16.21 21.60
N ASP A 294 4.94 15.69 22.80
CA ASP A 294 5.80 15.80 23.98
C ASP A 294 7.17 15.13 23.73
N ALA A 295 7.17 13.95 23.09
CA ALA A 295 8.40 13.25 22.71
C ALA A 295 9.23 14.05 21.70
N GLY A 296 8.59 14.67 20.70
CA GLY A 296 9.25 15.55 19.75
C GLY A 296 9.84 16.80 20.40
N HIS A 297 9.08 17.45 21.30
CA HIS A 297 9.55 18.61 22.05
C HIS A 297 10.74 18.28 22.95
N ALA A 298 10.77 17.11 23.56
CA ALA A 298 11.90 16.64 24.37
C ALA A 298 13.20 16.52 23.55
N LEU A 299 13.11 16.23 22.25
CA LEU A 299 14.25 16.20 21.34
C LEU A 299 14.70 17.59 20.88
N GLY A 300 13.78 18.57 20.85
CA GLY A 300 14.06 19.96 20.50
C GLY A 300 14.48 20.17 19.03
N LYS A 301 14.13 19.24 18.15
CA LYS A 301 14.40 19.29 16.71
C LYS A 301 13.10 19.40 15.93
N PHE A 302 13.08 20.30 14.94
CA PHE A 302 11.91 20.59 14.13
C PHE A 302 12.22 20.35 12.64
N PRO A 303 11.21 20.02 11.81
CA PRO A 303 9.80 19.83 12.14
C PRO A 303 9.56 18.57 12.98
N ILE A 304 8.63 18.65 13.94
CA ILE A 304 8.10 17.45 14.62
C ILE A 304 7.05 16.86 13.69
N MET A 305 7.29 15.64 13.23
CA MET A 305 6.37 14.94 12.34
C MET A 305 5.52 13.94 13.11
N LEU A 306 4.20 14.02 12.90
CA LEU A 306 3.22 13.06 13.38
C LEU A 306 2.71 12.26 12.18
N ALA A 307 2.87 10.94 12.23
CA ALA A 307 2.32 10.02 11.25
C ALA A 307 1.01 9.46 11.80
N ASP A 308 -0.11 10.01 11.32
CA ASP A 308 -1.45 9.56 11.68
C ASP A 308 -1.76 8.27 10.93
N HIS A 309 -1.33 7.16 11.52
CA HIS A 309 -1.46 5.84 10.91
C HIS A 309 -2.89 5.27 10.98
N CYS A 310 -3.75 5.84 11.84
CA CYS A 310 -5.13 5.39 12.01
C CYS A 310 -6.07 6.00 10.99
N ASP A 311 -5.67 7.13 10.42
CA ASP A 311 -6.34 7.75 9.29
C ASP A 311 -5.46 7.77 8.04
N ASN A 312 -4.72 6.67 7.82
CA ASN A 312 -3.89 6.46 6.65
C ASN A 312 -4.74 6.14 5.41
N THR A 313 -4.83 7.10 4.48
CA THR A 313 -5.54 6.91 3.21
C THR A 313 -4.87 5.86 2.32
N GLY A 314 -3.56 5.65 2.49
CA GLY A 314 -2.80 4.58 1.85
C GLY A 314 -3.14 3.18 2.35
N GLY A 315 -3.86 3.04 3.47
CA GLY A 315 -4.48 1.79 3.90
C GLY A 315 -5.96 1.69 3.55
N GLY A 316 -6.53 2.76 2.99
CA GLY A 316 -7.95 2.88 2.65
C GLY A 316 -8.80 3.62 3.69
N SER A 317 -8.21 4.20 4.73
CA SER A 317 -8.95 5.04 5.66
C SER A 317 -9.48 6.29 4.95
N PRO A 318 -10.64 6.84 5.32
CA PRO A 318 -11.22 8.02 4.68
C PRO A 318 -10.30 9.25 4.56
N GLY A 319 -9.38 9.48 5.51
CA GLY A 319 -8.45 10.62 5.47
C GLY A 319 -9.03 11.93 6.01
N ASP A 320 -10.17 11.90 6.69
CA ASP A 320 -10.88 13.08 7.16
C ASP A 320 -10.88 13.24 8.70
N SER A 321 -10.06 12.49 9.42
CA SER A 321 -10.06 12.52 10.89
C SER A 321 -9.57 13.85 11.45
N THR A 322 -10.26 14.34 12.48
CA THR A 322 -10.10 15.71 12.97
C THR A 322 -9.34 15.83 14.30
N GLU A 323 -8.99 14.73 14.97
CA GLU A 323 -8.35 14.77 16.29
C GLU A 323 -7.04 15.57 16.29
N VAL A 324 -6.20 15.37 15.27
CA VAL A 324 -4.92 16.10 15.17
C VAL A 324 -5.17 17.61 14.94
N LEU A 325 -6.12 17.96 14.08
CA LEU A 325 -6.50 19.36 13.85
C LEU A 325 -7.00 20.03 15.12
N GLN A 326 -7.94 19.37 15.83
CA GLN A 326 -8.47 19.87 17.10
C GLN A 326 -7.35 20.06 18.11
N THR A 327 -6.46 19.07 18.25
CA THR A 327 -5.32 19.14 19.19
C THR A 327 -4.37 20.29 18.85
N PHE A 328 -4.07 20.52 17.57
CA PHE A 328 -3.19 21.61 17.14
C PHE A 328 -3.79 22.99 17.45
N LEU A 329 -5.09 23.16 17.20
CA LEU A 329 -5.82 24.39 17.52
C LEU A 329 -5.92 24.62 19.04
N GLU A 330 -6.27 23.59 19.81
CA GLU A 330 -6.34 23.66 21.28
C GLU A 330 -5.02 24.09 21.92
N LEU A 331 -3.90 23.63 21.36
CA LEU A 331 -2.55 23.96 21.82
C LEU A 331 -2.03 25.29 21.27
N GLY A 332 -2.74 25.92 20.33
CA GLY A 332 -2.28 27.14 19.65
C GLY A 332 -0.95 26.94 18.94
N LEU A 333 -0.78 25.80 18.24
CA LEU A 333 0.44 25.55 17.49
C LEU A 333 0.56 26.51 16.31
N GLU A 334 1.77 27.05 16.15
CA GLU A 334 2.14 27.95 15.05
C GLU A 334 3.02 27.20 14.05
N ASP A 335 2.91 27.57 12.77
CA ASP A 335 3.61 26.93 11.64
C ASP A 335 3.35 25.41 11.59
N ALA A 336 2.11 25.01 11.89
CA ALA A 336 1.67 23.63 11.84
C ALA A 336 1.05 23.31 10.47
N LEU A 337 1.23 22.10 9.96
CA LEU A 337 0.74 21.64 8.67
C LEU A 337 0.07 20.27 8.80
N ILE A 338 -1.09 20.06 8.17
CA ILE A 338 -1.78 18.77 8.07
C ILE A 338 -1.95 18.39 6.60
N LEU A 339 -1.41 17.24 6.22
CA LEU A 339 -1.43 16.66 4.87
C LEU A 339 -2.02 15.23 4.90
N TYR A 340 -3.04 14.87 4.15
CA TYR A 340 -4.07 15.72 3.56
C TYR A 340 -5.39 15.40 4.24
N LEU A 341 -6.24 16.40 4.43
CA LEU A 341 -7.56 16.19 4.98
C LEU A 341 -8.55 16.05 3.82
N VAL A 342 -9.16 14.87 3.67
CA VAL A 342 -10.10 14.59 2.58
C VAL A 342 -11.45 15.25 2.91
N ASP A 343 -11.75 16.38 2.27
CA ASP A 343 -13.02 17.09 2.45
C ASP A 343 -13.44 17.74 1.12
N PRO A 344 -14.12 16.97 0.24
CA PRO A 344 -14.46 17.43 -1.09
C PRO A 344 -15.35 18.68 -1.07
N GLU A 345 -16.26 18.77 -0.11
CA GLU A 345 -17.18 19.92 0.02
C GLU A 345 -16.42 21.20 0.33
N VAL A 346 -15.45 21.14 1.25
CA VAL A 346 -14.67 22.31 1.64
C VAL A 346 -13.66 22.70 0.56
N ALA A 347 -13.04 21.73 -0.11
CA ALA A 347 -12.15 21.99 -1.24
C ALA A 347 -12.87 22.70 -2.39
N VAL A 348 -14.12 22.31 -2.70
CA VAL A 348 -14.96 23.01 -3.69
C VAL A 348 -15.30 24.44 -3.24
N GLN A 349 -15.74 24.62 -1.99
CA GLN A 349 -16.05 25.95 -1.45
C GLN A 349 -14.84 26.89 -1.48
N ALA A 350 -13.65 26.39 -1.16
CA ALA A 350 -12.41 27.16 -1.22
C ALA A 350 -12.06 27.59 -2.66
N HIS A 351 -12.30 26.73 -3.65
CA HIS A 351 -12.15 27.07 -5.06
C HIS A 351 -13.14 28.13 -5.52
N GLU A 352 -14.41 28.03 -5.10
CA GLU A 352 -15.44 29.01 -5.43
C GLU A 352 -15.15 30.41 -4.84
N ALA A 353 -14.60 30.45 -3.62
CA ALA A 353 -14.19 31.70 -2.97
C ALA A 353 -12.92 32.28 -3.61
N GLY A 354 -11.89 31.45 -3.79
CA GLY A 354 -10.60 31.81 -4.36
C GLY A 354 -9.57 32.30 -3.33
N PRO A 355 -8.27 32.35 -3.71
CA PRO A 355 -7.19 32.77 -2.82
C PRO A 355 -7.34 34.18 -2.27
N GLY A 356 -7.03 34.37 -0.99
CA GLY A 356 -7.14 35.62 -0.23
C GLY A 356 -8.50 35.84 0.42
N GLU A 357 -9.51 35.05 0.07
CA GLU A 357 -10.84 35.12 0.69
C GLU A 357 -10.90 34.30 1.99
N THR A 358 -11.94 34.55 2.78
CA THR A 358 -12.23 33.84 4.03
C THR A 358 -13.53 33.07 3.92
N ILE A 359 -13.52 31.81 4.34
CA ILE A 359 -14.69 30.91 4.34
C ILE A 359 -15.00 30.44 5.76
N THR A 360 -16.28 30.26 6.08
CA THR A 360 -16.73 29.60 7.31
C THR A 360 -17.23 28.22 6.96
N VAL A 361 -16.61 27.19 7.52
CA VAL A 361 -16.81 25.79 7.12
C VAL A 361 -16.87 24.86 8.33
N SER A 362 -17.39 23.66 8.08
CA SER A 362 -17.29 22.51 8.98
C SER A 362 -16.34 21.50 8.33
N LEU A 363 -15.17 21.31 8.93
CA LEU A 363 -14.02 20.65 8.31
C LEU A 363 -13.78 19.24 8.88
N GLY A 364 -13.70 18.23 7.99
CA GLY A 364 -13.41 16.83 8.33
C GLY A 364 -14.46 16.15 9.20
N GLY A 365 -14.22 14.89 9.59
CA GLY A 365 -15.07 14.12 10.50
C GLY A 365 -16.47 13.82 9.94
N LYS A 366 -16.59 13.71 8.62
CA LYS A 366 -17.86 13.54 7.89
C LYS A 366 -18.09 12.10 7.45
N SER A 367 -17.03 11.31 7.30
CA SER A 367 -17.10 9.99 6.68
C SER A 367 -17.60 8.89 7.62
N ASP A 368 -17.17 8.90 8.89
CA ASP A 368 -17.56 7.93 9.91
C ASP A 368 -17.44 8.55 11.32
N PRO A 369 -18.33 8.21 12.28
CA PRO A 369 -18.21 8.70 13.65
C PRO A 369 -16.86 8.47 14.32
N VAL A 370 -16.12 7.41 13.97
CA VAL A 370 -14.78 7.14 14.54
C VAL A 370 -13.73 8.15 14.08
N GLN A 371 -13.96 8.89 13.00
CA GLN A 371 -13.05 9.92 12.49
C GLN A 371 -13.10 11.21 13.32
N GLY A 372 -14.00 11.29 14.30
CA GLY A 372 -14.18 12.45 15.15
C GLY A 372 -15.27 13.39 14.63
N THR A 373 -15.44 14.51 15.33
CA THR A 373 -16.47 15.50 15.01
C THR A 373 -15.92 16.53 14.03
N PRO A 374 -16.73 17.03 13.07
CA PRO A 374 -16.34 18.15 12.22
C PRO A 374 -15.91 19.39 13.02
N VAL A 375 -14.90 20.09 12.51
CA VAL A 375 -14.36 21.31 13.13
C VAL A 375 -14.97 22.54 12.47
N ASP A 376 -15.88 23.20 13.19
CA ASP A 376 -16.45 24.47 12.77
C ASP A 376 -15.41 25.60 12.92
N CYS A 377 -14.99 26.18 11.81
CA CYS A 377 -13.93 27.18 11.80
C CYS A 377 -14.12 28.25 10.72
N THR A 378 -13.35 29.32 10.83
CA THR A 378 -13.18 30.33 9.79
C THR A 378 -11.76 30.23 9.25
N ALA A 379 -11.62 29.99 7.96
CA ALA A 379 -10.34 29.71 7.31
C ALA A 379 -10.05 30.74 6.21
N GLU A 380 -8.80 31.17 6.12
CA GLU A 380 -8.27 31.90 4.97
C GLU A 380 -7.90 30.91 3.87
N VAL A 381 -8.34 31.15 2.63
CA VAL A 381 -7.93 30.38 1.46
C VAL A 381 -6.59 30.95 0.98
N VAL A 382 -5.49 30.24 1.22
CA VAL A 382 -4.15 30.73 0.86
C VAL A 382 -3.84 30.44 -0.62
N ALA A 383 -4.15 29.22 -1.06
CA ALA A 383 -3.91 28.79 -2.44
C ALA A 383 -4.90 27.68 -2.83
N VAL A 384 -5.12 27.52 -4.13
CA VAL A 384 -5.95 26.44 -4.70
C VAL A 384 -5.24 25.82 -5.91
N THR A 385 -5.50 24.54 -6.16
CA THR A 385 -4.97 23.79 -7.32
C THR A 385 -6.03 22.85 -7.89
N THR A 386 -5.91 22.48 -9.16
CA THR A 386 -6.78 21.47 -9.80
C THR A 386 -6.33 20.03 -9.54
N GLY A 387 -5.21 19.84 -8.84
CA GLY A 387 -4.85 18.56 -8.24
C GLY A 387 -3.72 17.80 -8.92
N GLU A 388 -3.41 18.08 -10.18
CA GLU A 388 -2.43 17.33 -10.97
C GLU A 388 -0.99 17.60 -10.54
N PHE A 389 -0.20 16.53 -10.42
CA PHE A 389 1.23 16.61 -10.08
C PHE A 389 2.01 15.41 -10.64
N ALA A 390 3.33 15.55 -10.70
CA ALA A 390 4.24 14.43 -10.96
C ALA A 390 4.92 14.04 -9.64
N TYR A 391 5.03 12.75 -9.36
CA TYR A 391 5.78 12.28 -8.21
C TYR A 391 7.26 12.63 -8.39
N ASP A 392 7.90 13.10 -7.32
CA ASP A 392 9.34 13.39 -7.30
C ASP A 392 10.12 12.61 -6.23
N GLY A 393 9.40 11.81 -5.44
CA GLY A 393 9.96 10.77 -4.59
C GLY A 393 10.32 9.48 -5.37
N PRO A 394 11.02 8.54 -4.71
CA PRO A 394 11.39 7.27 -5.32
C PRO A 394 10.17 6.35 -5.52
N MET A 395 9.19 6.38 -4.62
CA MET A 395 7.94 5.63 -4.75
C MET A 395 7.10 6.23 -5.89
N LEU A 396 6.58 5.38 -6.79
CA LEU A 396 5.83 5.81 -7.98
C LEU A 396 6.62 6.71 -8.95
N ALA A 397 7.96 6.72 -8.86
CA ALA A 397 8.81 7.48 -9.76
C ALA A 397 8.45 7.25 -11.24
N GLY A 398 8.36 8.32 -12.01
CA GLY A 398 7.98 8.31 -13.42
C GLY A 398 6.48 8.38 -13.70
N LEU A 399 5.63 8.37 -12.66
CA LEU A 399 4.17 8.53 -12.79
C LEU A 399 3.69 9.93 -12.42
N THR A 400 2.42 10.18 -12.73
CA THR A 400 1.68 11.38 -12.32
C THR A 400 0.49 10.99 -11.45
N GLY A 401 0.04 11.89 -10.60
CA GLY A 401 -1.12 11.73 -9.72
C GLY A 401 -2.08 12.92 -9.77
N THR A 402 -3.22 12.77 -9.11
CA THR A 402 -4.17 13.88 -8.91
C THR A 402 -4.90 13.76 -7.57
N MET A 403 -4.91 14.85 -6.81
CA MET A 403 -5.71 15.01 -5.59
C MET A 403 -7.07 15.68 -5.87
N GLY A 404 -7.39 15.89 -7.16
CA GLY A 404 -8.53 16.69 -7.62
C GLY A 404 -8.46 18.14 -7.13
N LEU A 405 -9.60 18.85 -7.16
CA LEU A 405 -9.70 20.18 -6.57
C LEU A 405 -9.20 20.15 -5.14
N SER A 406 -8.25 21.03 -4.84
CA SER A 406 -7.57 21.06 -3.55
C SER A 406 -7.26 22.49 -3.15
N ALA A 407 -7.20 22.74 -1.84
CA ALA A 407 -6.93 24.06 -1.30
C ALA A 407 -6.02 23.99 -0.07
N TRP A 408 -5.16 24.99 0.06
CA TRP A 408 -4.43 25.29 1.29
C TRP A 408 -5.27 26.29 2.09
N LEU A 409 -5.75 25.84 3.24
CA LEU A 409 -6.47 26.64 4.21
C LEU A 409 -5.58 26.99 5.40
N LYS A 410 -5.71 28.22 5.89
CA LYS A 410 -5.08 28.66 7.13
C LYS A 410 -6.13 28.98 8.18
N ILE A 411 -6.02 28.33 9.33
CA ILE A 411 -6.89 28.48 10.49
C ILE A 411 -5.98 28.85 11.66
N GLU A 412 -5.95 30.13 12.04
CA GLU A 412 -5.01 30.64 13.04
C GLU A 412 -3.54 30.32 12.67
N GLY A 413 -2.82 29.57 13.52
CA GLY A 413 -1.44 29.10 13.28
C GLY A 413 -1.34 27.78 12.50
N VAL A 414 -2.47 27.16 12.16
CA VAL A 414 -2.55 25.81 11.56
C VAL A 414 -2.89 25.89 10.08
N ASN A 415 -2.08 25.22 9.27
CA ASN A 415 -2.26 25.06 7.83
C ASN A 415 -2.85 23.68 7.55
N VAL A 416 -3.93 23.62 6.78
CA VAL A 416 -4.59 22.37 6.39
C VAL A 416 -4.71 22.33 4.88
N VAL A 417 -4.21 21.26 4.27
CA VAL A 417 -4.44 21.01 2.84
C VAL A 417 -5.65 20.09 2.71
N VAL A 418 -6.71 20.62 2.12
CA VAL A 418 -7.94 19.89 1.83
C VAL A 418 -7.97 19.42 0.39
N VAL A 419 -8.42 18.19 0.17
CA VAL A 419 -8.41 17.53 -1.15
C VAL A 419 -9.77 16.90 -1.47
N THR A 420 -10.08 16.74 -2.75
CA THR A 420 -11.30 16.05 -3.22
C THR A 420 -11.07 14.58 -3.53
N ALA A 421 -9.89 14.22 -4.06
CA ALA A 421 -9.51 12.83 -4.29
C ALA A 421 -8.62 12.32 -3.15
N ARG A 422 -8.90 11.09 -2.71
CA ARG A 422 -8.20 10.44 -1.59
C ARG A 422 -6.89 9.82 -2.07
N GLU A 423 -5.80 10.26 -1.46
CA GLU A 423 -4.47 9.67 -1.60
C GLU A 423 -3.62 10.07 -0.38
N GLN A 424 -2.55 9.34 -0.08
CA GLN A 424 -1.65 9.65 1.04
C GLN A 424 -0.49 10.56 0.60
N PRO A 425 0.14 11.31 1.51
CA PRO A 425 1.33 12.10 1.20
C PRO A 425 2.57 11.21 0.99
N TYR A 426 2.71 10.60 -0.19
CA TYR A 426 3.91 9.85 -0.58
C TYR A 426 5.15 10.74 -0.61
N ASP A 427 5.02 11.92 -1.20
CA ASP A 427 6.07 12.92 -1.30
C ASP A 427 5.56 14.36 -1.15
N MET A 428 6.48 15.31 -1.26
CA MET A 428 6.21 16.75 -1.14
C MET A 428 5.84 17.40 -2.48
N ALA A 429 5.79 16.66 -3.59
CA ALA A 429 5.53 17.23 -4.91
C ALA A 429 4.17 17.92 -4.95
N PHE A 430 3.14 17.27 -4.39
CA PHE A 430 1.80 17.83 -4.36
C PHE A 430 1.71 19.10 -3.50
N SER A 431 2.30 19.11 -2.29
CA SER A 431 2.28 20.31 -1.43
C SER A 431 2.98 21.51 -2.08
N ARG A 432 4.03 21.28 -2.88
CA ARG A 432 4.70 22.31 -3.68
C ARG A 432 3.80 22.95 -4.75
N THR A 433 2.79 22.24 -5.26
CA THR A 433 1.82 22.84 -6.21
C THR A 433 1.00 23.95 -5.58
N LEU A 434 0.85 23.94 -4.24
CA LEU A 434 0.20 24.98 -3.45
C LEU A 434 1.20 26.03 -2.92
N GLY A 435 2.48 25.91 -3.26
CA GLY A 435 3.54 26.81 -2.79
C GLY A 435 4.00 26.55 -1.35
N ILE A 436 3.69 25.39 -0.77
CA ILE A 436 4.05 25.03 0.60
C ILE A 436 5.52 24.58 0.64
N ASP A 437 6.31 25.20 1.52
CA ASP A 437 7.61 24.69 1.93
C ASP A 437 7.46 23.89 3.23
N CYS A 438 7.37 22.57 3.10
CA CYS A 438 7.23 21.68 4.26
C CYS A 438 8.42 21.80 5.24
N ALA A 439 9.63 22.10 4.75
CA ALA A 439 10.82 22.22 5.61
C ALA A 439 10.79 23.48 6.49
N ALA A 440 9.97 24.48 6.15
CA ALA A 440 9.79 25.69 6.93
C ALA A 440 8.78 25.51 8.10
N MET A 441 8.03 24.41 8.12
CA MET A 441 7.02 24.14 9.16
C MET A 441 7.66 23.69 10.46
N ARG A 442 7.01 23.97 11.59
CA ARG A 442 7.41 23.44 12.90
C ARG A 442 6.76 22.10 13.19
N TYR A 443 5.51 21.92 12.78
CA TYR A 443 4.76 20.69 13.02
C TYR A 443 4.17 20.21 11.71
N ILE A 444 4.28 18.91 11.43
CA ILE A 444 3.68 18.32 10.24
C ILE A 444 2.96 17.05 10.66
N CYS A 445 1.65 16.99 10.41
CA CYS A 445 0.89 15.76 10.43
C CYS A 445 0.74 15.23 9.01
N VAL A 446 1.04 13.95 8.82
CA VAL A 446 0.78 13.22 7.58
C VAL A 446 -0.22 12.10 7.85
N LYS A 447 -1.25 11.98 7.01
CA LYS A 447 -2.22 10.88 6.96
C LYS A 447 -1.60 9.66 6.29
N SER A 448 -0.55 9.13 6.89
CA SER A 448 0.26 8.03 6.38
C SER A 448 0.95 7.29 7.52
N SER A 449 1.21 6.00 7.33
CA SER A 449 1.91 5.16 8.31
C SER A 449 3.43 5.22 8.16
N ALA A 450 3.94 5.00 6.95
CA ALA A 450 5.38 5.04 6.70
C ALA A 450 5.76 5.53 5.31
N HIS A 451 4.92 5.39 4.27
CA HIS A 451 5.29 5.69 2.88
C HIS A 451 5.89 7.09 2.71
N PHE A 452 5.35 8.09 3.41
CA PHE A 452 5.86 9.47 3.42
C PHE A 452 7.36 9.59 3.79
N ARG A 453 7.91 8.64 4.55
CA ARG A 453 9.30 8.69 5.03
C ARG A 453 10.31 8.80 3.90
N ALA A 454 10.03 8.20 2.75
CA ALA A 454 10.91 8.25 1.59
C ALA A 454 11.23 9.69 1.14
N ALA A 455 10.29 10.62 1.31
CA ALA A 455 10.44 12.01 0.91
C ALA A 455 10.61 12.97 2.10
N PHE A 456 9.92 12.72 3.20
CA PHE A 456 9.84 13.66 4.33
C PHE A 456 10.86 13.38 5.44
N GLU A 457 11.35 12.15 5.58
CA GLU A 457 12.32 11.83 6.63
C GLU A 457 13.61 12.69 6.58
N PRO A 458 14.16 13.05 5.39
CA PRO A 458 15.32 13.93 5.31
C PRO A 458 15.13 15.33 5.91
N ILE A 459 13.88 15.82 6.01
CA ILE A 459 13.58 17.13 6.60
C ILE A 459 13.13 17.03 8.06
N ALA A 460 12.76 15.84 8.54
CA ALA A 460 12.16 15.64 9.84
C ALA A 460 13.16 15.89 11.00
N GLY A 461 12.74 16.66 12.00
CA GLY A 461 13.45 16.76 13.27
C GLY A 461 13.23 15.54 14.17
N SER A 462 12.00 15.01 14.14
CA SER A 462 11.59 13.74 14.73
C SER A 462 10.34 13.20 14.01
N ILE A 463 10.09 11.89 14.11
CA ILE A 463 8.91 11.25 13.54
C ILE A 463 8.25 10.38 14.61
N HIS A 464 6.95 10.56 14.82
CA HIS A 464 6.15 9.82 15.79
C HIS A 464 4.90 9.28 15.10
N ASN A 465 4.78 7.96 15.01
CA ASN A 465 3.53 7.30 14.63
C ASN A 465 2.53 7.44 15.77
N ILE A 466 1.35 7.98 15.48
CA ILE A 466 0.31 8.30 16.47
C ILE A 466 -1.00 7.61 16.11
N ASP A 467 -1.68 7.09 17.15
CA ASP A 467 -3.00 6.47 17.09
C ASP A 467 -4.05 7.52 17.43
N ALA A 468 -4.27 8.44 16.48
CA ALA A 468 -5.39 9.37 16.54
C ALA A 468 -6.70 8.64 16.19
N SER A 469 -7.83 9.27 16.47
CA SER A 469 -9.15 8.81 16.06
C SER A 469 -9.16 8.46 14.57
N GLY A 470 -9.48 7.21 14.25
CA GLY A 470 -9.53 6.71 12.88
C GLY A 470 -9.89 5.23 12.79
N ILE A 471 -10.31 4.81 11.59
CA ILE A 471 -10.77 3.44 11.33
C ILE A 471 -9.63 2.42 11.50
N HIS A 472 -8.39 2.83 11.20
CA HIS A 472 -7.22 1.96 11.24
C HIS A 472 -6.50 1.96 12.58
N THR A 473 -7.26 1.87 13.68
CA THR A 473 -6.69 1.77 15.03
C THR A 473 -5.65 0.63 15.11
N HIS A 474 -4.55 0.92 15.80
CA HIS A 474 -3.51 -0.06 16.12
C HIS A 474 -3.77 -0.76 17.46
N ARG A 475 -4.84 -0.36 18.16
CA ARG A 475 -5.48 -1.17 19.21
C ARG A 475 -6.23 -2.31 18.54
N PHE A 476 -5.49 -3.31 18.04
CA PHE A 476 -6.07 -4.41 17.26
C PHE A 476 -7.16 -5.19 18.00
N ALA A 477 -7.19 -5.15 19.34
CA ALA A 477 -8.26 -5.75 20.15
C ALA A 477 -9.61 -5.02 20.05
N ASP A 478 -9.61 -3.75 19.62
CA ASP A 478 -10.83 -2.96 19.42
C ASP A 478 -11.48 -3.24 18.05
N LEU A 479 -10.76 -3.89 17.13
CA LEU A 479 -11.28 -4.29 15.82
C LEU A 479 -12.20 -5.52 15.96
N VAL A 480 -13.41 -5.42 15.42
CA VAL A 480 -14.44 -6.46 15.53
C VAL A 480 -14.38 -7.40 14.32
N PHE A 481 -13.49 -8.38 14.37
CA PHE A 481 -13.39 -9.43 13.35
C PHE A 481 -14.49 -10.49 13.49
N GLN A 482 -15.04 -10.97 12.37
CA GLN A 482 -15.95 -12.12 12.30
C GLN A 482 -15.26 -13.38 11.76
N LYS A 483 -14.28 -13.23 10.86
CA LYS A 483 -13.66 -14.36 10.13
C LYS A 483 -12.26 -14.72 10.60
N ARG A 484 -11.56 -13.79 11.26
CA ARG A 484 -10.18 -14.00 11.77
C ARG A 484 -10.06 -15.27 12.62
N ARG A 485 -8.93 -15.97 12.49
CA ARG A 485 -8.53 -17.08 13.39
C ARG A 485 -8.48 -16.63 14.87
N PRO A 486 -8.94 -17.42 15.85
CA PRO A 486 -9.02 -16.99 17.25
C PRO A 486 -7.68 -16.52 17.84
N GLU A 487 -6.66 -17.38 17.73
CA GLU A 487 -5.29 -17.10 18.16
C GLU A 487 -4.70 -16.02 17.26
N MET A 488 -4.49 -14.81 17.78
CA MET A 488 -3.83 -13.71 17.08
C MET A 488 -3.13 -12.80 18.07
N PHE A 489 -1.83 -12.61 17.86
CA PHE A 489 -1.04 -11.61 18.56
C PHE A 489 -1.19 -10.24 17.86
N PRO A 490 -1.32 -9.11 18.59
CA PRO A 490 -1.37 -8.96 20.05
C PRO A 490 -2.81 -8.94 20.60
N VAL A 491 -3.83 -9.32 19.82
CA VAL A 491 -5.24 -9.25 20.23
C VAL A 491 -5.53 -10.04 21.52
N GLU A 492 -4.90 -11.21 21.67
CA GLU A 492 -5.03 -12.04 22.87
C GLU A 492 -4.08 -11.65 24.00
N ILE A 493 -3.20 -10.67 23.81
CA ILE A 493 -2.37 -10.13 24.88
C ILE A 493 -3.22 -9.15 25.66
N PRO A 494 -3.51 -9.40 26.96
CA PRO A 494 -4.03 -8.35 27.83
C PRO A 494 -3.05 -7.19 27.74
N ALA A 495 -3.52 -5.97 27.43
CA ALA A 495 -2.66 -4.79 27.46
C ALA A 495 -1.92 -4.78 28.81
N ASP A 496 -0.60 -4.95 28.77
CA ASP A 496 0.21 -4.94 29.99
C ASP A 496 -0.03 -3.57 30.66
N GLU A 497 -0.73 -3.58 31.80
CA GLU A 497 -0.71 -2.49 32.76
C GLU A 497 0.71 -2.43 33.35
N SER A 498 1.64 -1.77 32.67
CA SER A 498 2.97 -1.46 33.21
C SER A 498 3.21 0.03 33.32
#